data_AF-A0A0W1AQG8-F1
#
_entry.id   AF-A0A0W1AQG8-F1
#
_cell.length_a   1.000
_cell.length_b   1.000
_cell.length_c   1.000
_cell.angle_alpha   90.00
_cell.angle_beta   90.00
_cell.angle_gamma   90.00
#
_symmetry.space_group_name_H-M   'P 1'
#
loop_
_entity.id
_entity.type
_entity.pdbx_description
1 polymer ?
#
loop_
_entity_poly.entity_id
_entity_poly.type
_entity_poly.pdbx_seq_one_letter_code
_entity_poly.pdbx_strand_id
1 'polypeptide(L)'
;MHEAQMIQERLNQLNESVNVLTDNVLSIVSYTDERLKVIEKLMWKIESKLVDQTKILNLLSKNELIDQLVTRKYHKDRVIPFHLMSQKDRLESIEAMYDDEI
;
A
#
# COMPACT_ATOMS: atom_id res chain seq x y z
N MET A 1 -11.43 63.03 24.30
CA MET A 1 -12.53 62.02 24.28
C MET A 1 -12.71 61.39 22.92
N HIS A 2 -12.74 62.15 21.82
CA HIS A 2 -12.92 61.62 20.47
C HIS A 2 -11.80 60.67 20.00
N GLU A 3 -10.53 60.98 20.27
CA GLU A 3 -9.40 60.11 19.91
C GLU A 3 -9.45 58.75 20.60
N ALA A 4 -9.83 58.71 21.88
CA ALA A 4 -9.97 57.47 22.63
C ALA A 4 -11.09 56.57 22.05
N GLN A 5 -12.18 57.16 21.57
CA GLN A 5 -13.26 56.43 20.89
C GLN A 5 -12.78 55.87 19.54
N MET A 6 -12.06 56.68 18.75
CA MET A 6 -11.49 56.24 17.47
C MET A 6 -10.50 55.08 17.64
N ILE A 7 -9.66 55.13 18.69
CA ILE A 7 -8.73 54.05 19.02
C ILE A 7 -9.50 52.79 19.41
N GLN A 8 -10.56 52.91 20.21
CA GLN A 8 -11.39 51.77 20.60
C GLN A 8 -12.08 51.11 19.41
N GLU A 9 -12.60 51.89 18.46
CA GLU A 9 -13.20 51.36 17.23
C GLU A 9 -12.19 50.59 16.39
N ARG A 10 -10.98 51.13 16.21
CA ARG A 10 -9.90 50.43 15.49
C ARG A 10 -9.45 49.15 16.18
N LEU A 11 -9.39 49.15 17.51
CA LEU A 11 -9.08 47.95 18.29
C LEU A 11 -10.16 46.88 18.12
N ASN A 12 -11.44 47.27 18.10
CA ASN A 12 -12.54 46.34 17.87
C ASN A 12 -12.48 45.74 16.46
N GLN A 13 -12.24 46.56 15.43
CA GLN A 13 -12.07 46.09 14.04
C GLN A 13 -10.87 45.14 13.88
N LEU A 14 -9.76 45.47 14.53
CA LEU A 14 -8.58 44.60 14.53
C LEU A 14 -8.89 43.26 15.20
N ASN A 15 -9.58 43.28 16.35
CA ASN A 15 -9.93 42.08 17.08
C ASN A 15 -10.88 41.17 16.27
N GLU A 16 -11.87 41.77 15.59
CA GLU A 16 -12.76 41.05 14.69
C GLU A 16 -12.00 40.43 13.51
N SER A 17 -11.06 41.18 12.91
CA SER A 17 -10.21 40.67 11.83
C SER A 17 -9.33 39.51 12.28
N VAL A 18 -8.77 39.60 13.50
CA VAL A 18 -7.95 38.54 14.10
C VAL A 18 -8.79 37.29 14.37
N ASN A 19 -10.02 37.44 14.86
CA ASN A 19 -10.92 36.32 15.11
C ASN A 19 -11.28 35.60 13.80
N VAL A 20 -11.66 36.35 12.76
CA VAL A 20 -11.96 35.77 11.43
C VAL A 20 -10.74 35.05 10.87
N LEU A 21 -9.54 35.63 10.99
CA LEU A 21 -8.32 34.97 10.54
C LEU A 21 -8.05 33.68 11.33
N THR A 22 -8.28 33.70 12.64
CA THR A 22 -8.10 32.55 13.52
C THR A 22 -9.03 31.41 13.12
N ASP A 23 -10.32 31.70 12.90
CA ASP A 23 -11.31 30.72 12.49
C ASP A 23 -10.97 30.10 11.12
N ASN A 24 -10.49 30.92 10.18
CA ASN A 24 -10.03 30.45 8.87
C ASN A 24 -8.82 29.52 9.00
N VAL A 25 -7.84 29.89 9.83
CA VAL A 25 -6.65 29.05 10.08
C VAL A 25 -7.05 27.72 10.72
N LEU A 26 -7.93 27.74 11.73
CA LEU A 26 -8.43 26.52 12.39
C LEU A 26 -9.15 25.60 11.40
N SER A 27 -9.98 26.15 10.52
CA SER A 27 -10.66 25.40 9.47
C SER A 27 -9.67 24.73 8.50
N ILE A 28 -8.66 25.48 8.04
CA ILE A 28 -7.60 24.94 7.16
C ILE A 28 -6.79 23.84 7.85
N VAL A 29 -6.44 24.03 9.13
CA VAL A 29 -5.71 23.04 9.92
C VAL A 29 -6.53 21.77 10.06
N SER A 30 -7.82 21.88 10.41
CA SER A 30 -8.73 20.73 10.53
C SER A 30 -8.84 19.96 9.22
N TYR A 31 -9.06 20.67 8.10
CA TYR A 31 -9.13 20.05 6.78
C TYR A 31 -7.83 19.35 6.39
N THR A 32 -6.69 19.98 6.69
CA THR A 32 -5.37 19.40 6.42
C THR A 32 -5.13 18.13 7.25
N ASP A 33 -5.52 18.14 8.53
CA ASP A 33 -5.40 16.98 9.43
C ASP A 33 -6.22 15.79 8.94
N GLU A 34 -7.46 16.01 8.49
CA GLU A 34 -8.28 14.96 7.88
C GLU A 34 -7.64 14.39 6.61
N ARG A 35 -7.07 15.25 5.75
CA ARG A 35 -6.35 14.79 4.55
C ARG A 35 -5.13 13.96 4.89
N LEU A 36 -4.36 14.35 5.92
CA LEU A 36 -3.20 13.59 6.37
C LEU A 36 -3.61 12.19 6.82
N LYS A 37 -4.67 12.06 7.64
CA LYS A 37 -5.20 10.74 8.07
C LYS A 37 -5.60 9.86 6.89
N VAL A 38 -6.21 10.45 5.85
CA VAL A 38 -6.57 9.71 4.63
C VAL A 38 -5.32 9.24 3.89
N ILE A 39 -4.30 10.10 3.76
CA ILE A 39 -3.02 9.76 3.12
C ILE A 39 -2.32 8.63 3.88
N GLU A 40 -2.23 8.72 5.21
CA GLU A 40 -1.63 7.66 6.05
C GLU A 40 -2.33 6.32 5.86
N LYS A 41 -3.67 6.31 5.83
CA LYS A 41 -4.45 5.09 5.59
C LYS A 41 -4.19 4.50 4.21
N LEU A 42 -4.03 5.35 3.19
CA LEU A 42 -3.69 4.90 1.83
C LEU A 42 -2.26 4.35 1.76
N MET A 43 -1.30 5.01 2.41
CA MET A 43 0.08 4.54 2.50
C MET A 43 0.15 3.15 3.12
N TRP A 44 -0.51 2.95 4.27
CA TRP A 44 -0.55 1.64 4.93
C TRP A 44 -1.14 0.55 4.04
N LYS A 45 -2.19 0.87 3.27
CA LYS A 45 -2.79 -0.07 2.31
C LYS A 45 -1.84 -0.42 1.17
N ILE A 46 -1.05 0.54 0.68
CA ILE A 46 -0.05 0.30 -0.36
C ILE A 46 1.09 -0.55 0.19
N GLU A 47 1.63 -0.23 1.37
CA GLU A 47 2.70 -0.99 2.02
C GLU A 47 2.29 -2.45 2.25
N SER A 48 1.08 -2.68 2.77
CA SER A 48 0.55 -4.05 2.94
C SER A 48 0.49 -4.80 1.60
N LYS A 49 0.03 -4.16 0.53
CA LYS A 49 -0.02 -4.79 -0.80
C LYS A 49 1.36 -5.10 -1.35
N LEU A 50 2.34 -4.22 -1.15
CA LEU A 50 3.72 -4.44 -1.58
C LEU A 50 4.33 -5.64 -0.86
N VAL A 51 4.12 -5.76 0.46
CA VAL A 51 4.56 -6.93 1.23
C VAL A 51 3.97 -8.22 0.69
N ASP A 52 2.67 -8.23 0.36
CA ASP A 52 2.02 -9.41 -0.22
C ASP A 52 2.54 -9.73 -1.62
N GLN A 53 2.80 -8.72 -2.45
CA GLN A 53 3.42 -8.91 -3.75
C GLN A 53 4.85 -9.47 -3.64
N THR A 54 5.66 -9.00 -2.70
CA THR A 54 7.00 -9.54 -2.44
C THR A 54 6.93 -11.01 -2.03
N LYS A 55 5.97 -11.40 -1.20
CA LYS A 55 5.76 -12.83 -0.86
C LYS A 55 5.41 -13.66 -2.08
N ILE A 56 4.49 -13.18 -2.93
CA ILE A 56 4.10 -13.88 -4.17
C ILE A 56 5.29 -14.00 -5.12
N LEU A 57 6.05 -12.92 -5.31
CA LEU A 57 7.26 -12.93 -6.15
C LEU A 57 8.31 -13.91 -5.62
N ASN A 58 8.50 -13.98 -4.31
CA ASN A 58 9.39 -14.98 -3.71
C ASN A 58 8.91 -16.41 -3.98
N LEU A 59 7.60 -16.69 -3.84
CA LEU A 59 7.03 -18.00 -4.15
C LEU A 59 7.16 -18.38 -5.64
N LEU A 60 7.00 -17.41 -6.54
CA LEU A 60 7.19 -17.59 -7.98
C LEU A 60 8.67 -17.82 -8.33
N SER A 61 9.58 -17.04 -7.74
CA SER A 61 11.02 -17.12 -8.02
C SER A 61 11.64 -18.48 -7.67
N LYS A 62 11.02 -19.21 -6.74
CA LYS A 62 11.49 -20.52 -6.28
C LYS A 62 10.78 -21.71 -6.96
N ASN A 63 9.87 -21.48 -7.91
CA ASN A 63 8.90 -22.48 -8.40
C ASN A 63 8.05 -23.15 -7.29
N GLU A 64 8.15 -22.71 -6.04
CA GLU A 64 7.40 -23.23 -4.88
C GLU A 64 5.89 -23.06 -5.07
N LEU A 65 5.44 -22.02 -5.77
CA LEU A 65 4.02 -21.82 -6.06
C LEU A 65 3.47 -22.92 -6.98
N ILE A 66 4.20 -23.24 -8.05
CA ILE A 66 3.84 -24.32 -8.98
C ILE A 66 3.82 -25.63 -8.19
N ASP A 67 4.83 -25.88 -7.37
CA ASP A 67 4.92 -27.10 -6.59
C ASP A 67 3.81 -27.22 -5.54
N GLN A 68 3.40 -26.13 -4.89
CA GLN A 68 2.25 -26.13 -3.98
C GLN A 68 0.93 -26.34 -4.71
N LEU A 69 0.76 -25.76 -5.90
CA LEU A 69 -0.44 -25.93 -6.74
C LEU A 69 -0.57 -27.37 -7.24
N VAL A 70 0.52 -27.94 -7.77
CA VAL A 70 0.59 -29.32 -8.24
C VAL A 70 0.38 -30.28 -7.06
N THR A 71 1.03 -30.03 -5.92
CA THR A 71 0.85 -30.81 -4.69
C THR A 71 -0.59 -30.75 -4.16
N ARG A 72 -1.25 -29.58 -4.20
CA ARG A 72 -2.67 -29.47 -3.81
C ARG A 72 -3.60 -30.21 -4.78
N LYS A 73 -3.28 -30.20 -6.08
CA LYS A 73 -4.08 -30.86 -7.12
C LYS A 73 -3.92 -32.38 -7.14
N TYR A 74 -2.72 -32.89 -6.84
CA TYR A 74 -2.37 -34.31 -7.02
C TYR A 74 -1.97 -35.05 -5.71
N HIS A 75 -2.08 -34.37 -4.56
CA HIS A 75 -1.66 -34.83 -3.22
C HIS A 75 -0.14 -35.06 -3.07
N LYS A 76 0.40 -34.78 -1.87
CA LYS A 76 1.85 -34.83 -1.55
C LYS A 76 2.52 -36.17 -1.88
N ASP A 77 1.75 -37.24 -1.80
CA ASP A 77 2.28 -38.60 -1.83
C ASP A 77 2.66 -39.06 -3.26
N ARG A 78 2.29 -38.27 -4.28
CA ARG A 78 2.45 -38.62 -5.71
C ARG A 78 3.33 -37.65 -6.50
N VAL A 79 3.78 -36.54 -5.92
CA VAL A 79 4.49 -35.49 -6.66
C VAL A 79 5.76 -35.08 -5.92
N ILE A 80 6.91 -35.24 -6.58
CA ILE A 80 8.16 -34.62 -6.15
C ILE A 80 8.16 -33.18 -6.66
N PRO A 81 8.28 -32.16 -5.79
CA PRO A 81 8.39 -30.77 -6.20
C PRO A 81 9.52 -30.54 -7.21
N PHE A 82 9.26 -29.77 -8.27
CA PHE A 82 10.20 -29.47 -9.36
C PHE A 82 11.50 -28.83 -8.85
N HIS A 83 11.43 -27.97 -7.83
CA HIS A 83 12.64 -27.39 -7.22
C HIS A 83 13.53 -28.42 -6.50
N LEU A 84 12.97 -29.57 -6.09
CA LEU A 84 13.69 -30.67 -5.45
C LEU A 84 14.11 -31.78 -6.44
N MET A 85 13.65 -31.71 -7.69
CA MET A 85 14.10 -32.62 -8.74
C MET A 85 15.57 -32.37 -9.10
N SER A 86 16.27 -33.42 -9.52
CA SER A 86 17.64 -33.28 -10.03
C SER A 86 17.66 -32.40 -11.28
N GLN A 87 18.78 -31.76 -11.58
CA GLN A 87 18.87 -30.88 -12.76
C GLN A 87 18.59 -31.63 -14.07
N LYS A 88 18.93 -32.92 -14.13
CA LYS A 88 18.65 -33.79 -15.27
C LYS A 88 17.15 -34.03 -15.42
N ASP A 89 16.48 -34.47 -14.36
CA ASP A 89 15.04 -34.76 -14.39
C ASP A 89 14.19 -33.50 -14.66
N ARG A 90 14.69 -32.33 -14.22
CA ARG A 90 14.08 -31.04 -14.56
C ARG A 90 14.12 -30.75 -16.05
N LEU A 91 15.26 -30.98 -16.71
CA LEU A 91 15.41 -30.74 -18.14
C LEU A 91 14.56 -31.72 -18.96
N GLU A 92 14.57 -33.00 -18.59
CA GLU A 92 13.74 -34.03 -19.24
C GLU A 92 12.24 -33.74 -19.08
N SER A 93 11.81 -33.23 -17.91
CA SER A 93 10.41 -32.83 -17.69
C SER A 93 10.03 -31.60 -18.52
N ILE A 94 10.94 -30.64 -18.70
CA ILE A 94 10.70 -29.46 -19.55
C ILE A 94 10.60 -29.90 -21.02
N GLU A 95 11.51 -30.75 -21.49
CA GLU A 95 11.49 -31.27 -22.87
C GLU A 95 10.20 -32.06 -23.15
N ALA A 96 9.76 -32.91 -22.22
CA ALA A 96 8.51 -33.66 -22.36
C ALA A 96 7.25 -32.78 -22.41
N MET A 97 7.27 -31.55 -21.87
CA MET A 97 6.13 -30.62 -21.98
C MET A 97 6.01 -30.00 -23.37
N TYR A 98 7.08 -29.97 -24.17
CA TYR A 98 7.08 -29.43 -25.54
C TYR A 98 6.80 -30.51 -26.61
N ASP A 99 6.95 -31.80 -26.26
CA ASP A 99 6.66 -32.92 -27.16
C ASP A 99 5.14 -33.16 -27.37
N ASP A 100 4.28 -32.66 -26.49
CA ASP A 100 2.81 -32.78 -26.60
C ASP A 100 2.17 -31.71 -27.53
N GLU A 101 2.94 -30.77 -28.11
CA GLU A 101 2.46 -29.70 -29.01
C GLU A 101 2.73 -29.94 -30.52
N ILE A 102 3.12 -31.16 -30.94
CA ILE A 102 3.27 -31.55 -32.37
C ILE A 102 2.20 -32.56 -32.81
#